data_AF-A0A916FPQ9-F1
#
_entry.id   AF-A0A916FPQ9-F1
#
_cell.length_a   1.000
_cell.length_b   1.000
_cell.length_c   1.000
_cell.angle_alpha   90.00
_cell.angle_beta   90.00
_cell.angle_gamma   90.00
#
_symmetry.space_group_name_H-M   'P 1'
#
loop_
_entity.id
_entity.type
_entity.pdbx_description
1 polymer ?
#
loop_
_entity_poly.entity_id
_entity_poly.type
_entity_poly.pdbx_seq_one_letter_code
_entity_poly.pdbx_strand_id
1 'polypeptide(L)'
;MQVMVLGSGVIGVACAYQLALAGHEVTVIDRQPGAGLETSYANAGEVSPGYSAPWAGPGVPLKAIKWLLMRHRPLVIRPHLDMGMLRWGLAMLRNCTAARYEINKRRMVRLAEYSRDRLRELRDNTGIHYDERVQGTLQLFRTQRQLDAVGADTAILRRDGVRFEVLDRDGCIRHEPALERVREKFVGGLLLPGDETGDCFLF
;
A
#
# COMPACT_ATOMS: atom_id res chain seq x y z
N MET A 1 11.15 -27.97 -12.55
CA MET A 1 12.35 -27.16 -12.86
C MET A 1 12.99 -26.72 -11.56
N GLN A 2 14.31 -26.52 -11.52
CA GLN A 2 15.00 -25.92 -10.38
C GLN A 2 14.97 -24.39 -10.48
N VAL A 3 14.58 -23.72 -9.41
CA VAL A 3 14.47 -22.26 -9.34
C VAL A 3 15.24 -21.75 -8.13
N MET A 4 16.08 -20.74 -8.33
CA MET A 4 16.79 -20.06 -7.25
C MET A 4 16.12 -18.72 -6.96
N VAL A 5 15.77 -18.48 -5.69
CA VAL A 5 15.26 -17.21 -5.20
C VAL A 5 16.34 -16.54 -4.36
N LEU A 6 16.71 -15.31 -4.73
CA LEU A 6 17.70 -14.51 -4.02
C LEU A 6 16.98 -13.52 -3.10
N GLY A 7 17.04 -13.78 -1.81
CA GLY A 7 16.36 -13.03 -0.75
C GLY A 7 15.24 -13.82 -0.08
N SER A 8 15.22 -13.85 1.25
CA SER A 8 14.23 -14.46 2.13
C SER A 8 13.45 -13.42 2.93
N GLY A 9 13.30 -12.20 2.38
CA GLY A 9 12.25 -11.28 2.81
C GLY A 9 10.86 -11.78 2.40
N VAL A 10 9.79 -11.10 2.84
CA VAL A 10 8.38 -11.52 2.62
C VAL A 10 8.06 -11.83 1.16
N ILE A 11 8.59 -11.04 0.21
CA ILE A 11 8.39 -11.26 -1.23
C ILE A 11 9.09 -12.55 -1.67
N GLY A 12 10.34 -12.77 -1.26
CA GLY A 12 11.13 -13.93 -1.65
C GLY A 12 10.54 -15.23 -1.12
N VAL A 13 10.14 -15.26 0.16
CA VAL A 13 9.48 -16.41 0.78
C VAL A 13 8.13 -16.70 0.14
N ALA A 14 7.30 -15.67 -0.10
CA ALA A 14 6.02 -15.85 -0.79
C ALA A 14 6.20 -16.38 -2.22
N CYS A 15 7.19 -15.87 -2.97
CA CYS A 15 7.53 -16.40 -4.29
C CYS A 15 7.98 -17.86 -4.22
N ALA A 16 8.86 -18.21 -3.28
CA ALA A 16 9.36 -19.57 -3.12
C ALA A 16 8.23 -20.54 -2.78
N TYR A 17 7.32 -20.15 -1.88
CA TYR A 17 6.12 -20.91 -1.53
C TYR A 17 5.23 -21.18 -2.75
N GLN A 18 4.88 -20.14 -3.52
CA GLN A 18 4.03 -20.29 -4.70
C GLN A 18 4.69 -21.13 -5.81
N LEU A 19 6.00 -21.00 -5.99
CA LEU A 19 6.77 -21.82 -6.94
C LEU A 19 6.83 -23.30 -6.49
N ALA A 20 7.01 -23.55 -5.20
CA ALA A 20 6.99 -24.91 -4.65
C ALA A 20 5.61 -25.56 -4.86
N LEU A 21 4.52 -24.83 -4.60
CA LEU A 21 3.15 -25.31 -4.88
C LEU A 21 2.92 -25.63 -6.36
N ALA A 22 3.56 -24.90 -7.27
CA ALA A 22 3.50 -25.16 -8.71
C ALA A 22 4.39 -26.33 -9.17
N GLY A 23 5.01 -27.07 -8.23
CA GLY A 23 5.82 -28.27 -8.53
C GLY A 23 7.27 -27.97 -8.93
N HIS A 24 7.78 -26.77 -8.63
CA HIS A 24 9.18 -26.45 -8.81
C HIS A 24 10.02 -26.86 -7.60
N GLU A 25 11.28 -27.24 -7.85
CA GLU A 25 12.28 -27.41 -6.79
C GLU A 25 12.91 -26.03 -6.55
N VAL A 26 12.77 -25.49 -5.34
CA VAL A 26 13.14 -24.10 -5.04
C VAL A 26 14.24 -24.05 -4.00
N THR A 27 15.31 -23.33 -4.31
CA THR A 27 16.37 -22.98 -3.36
C THR A 27 16.30 -21.50 -3.05
N VAL A 28 16.14 -21.14 -1.78
CA VAL A 28 16.19 -19.74 -1.31
C VAL A 28 17.58 -19.46 -0.74
N ILE A 29 18.21 -18.38 -1.21
CA ILE A 29 19.52 -17.92 -0.73
C ILE A 29 19.33 -16.51 -0.19
N ASP A 30 19.73 -16.29 1.07
CA ASP A 30 19.79 -14.95 1.67
C ASP A 30 21.20 -14.69 2.22
N ARG A 31 21.56 -13.41 2.30
CA ARG A 31 22.83 -12.96 2.89
C ARG A 31 22.77 -12.91 4.42
N GLN A 32 21.58 -12.77 4.97
CA GLN A 32 21.32 -12.71 6.41
C GLN A 32 21.20 -14.13 6.99
N PRO A 33 21.49 -14.33 8.29
CA PRO A 33 21.43 -15.64 8.92
C PRO A 33 20.00 -16.17 9.12
N GLY A 34 18.97 -15.37 8.82
CA GLY A 34 17.56 -15.71 9.00
C GLY A 34 16.67 -14.95 8.01
N ALA A 35 15.43 -15.42 7.89
CA ALA A 35 14.44 -14.79 7.03
C ALA A 35 13.97 -13.44 7.58
N GLY A 36 13.59 -12.55 6.67
CA GLY A 36 12.95 -11.28 7.02
C GLY A 36 13.81 -10.26 7.77
N LEU A 37 15.13 -10.45 7.93
CA LEU A 37 15.98 -9.62 8.81
C LEU A 37 16.34 -8.21 8.29
N GLU A 38 15.76 -7.77 7.18
CA GLU A 38 15.96 -6.40 6.64
C GLU A 38 14.66 -5.61 6.60
N THR A 39 14.22 -5.10 5.44
CA THR A 39 13.00 -4.27 5.34
C THR A 39 11.75 -5.01 5.82
N SER A 40 11.69 -6.34 5.72
CA SER A 40 10.58 -7.12 6.24
C SER A 40 10.51 -7.16 7.77
N TYR A 41 11.64 -6.95 8.47
CA TYR A 41 11.75 -7.14 9.92
C TYR A 41 10.86 -6.18 10.70
N ALA A 42 10.77 -4.94 10.24
CA ALA A 42 10.08 -3.86 10.95
C ALA A 42 9.41 -2.88 9.98
N ASN A 43 8.62 -3.42 9.04
CA ASN A 43 7.71 -2.59 8.26
C ASN A 43 6.44 -2.27 9.07
N ALA A 44 5.56 -1.44 8.52
CA ALA A 44 4.33 -1.01 9.21
C ALA A 44 3.27 -2.11 9.35
N GLY A 45 3.43 -3.25 8.68
CA GLY A 45 2.54 -4.40 8.72
C GLY A 45 1.23 -4.24 7.94
N GLU A 46 1.03 -3.12 7.25
CA GLU A 46 -0.24 -2.77 6.60
C GLU A 46 -0.47 -3.54 5.28
N VAL A 47 -1.63 -4.20 5.20
CA VAL A 47 -2.16 -4.84 3.99
C VAL A 47 -3.42 -4.08 3.60
N SER A 48 -3.23 -2.97 2.86
CA SER A 48 -4.32 -2.01 2.58
C SER A 48 -4.58 -1.81 1.07
N PRO A 49 -5.18 -2.80 0.36
CA PRO A 49 -5.44 -2.71 -1.07
C PRO A 49 -6.26 -1.48 -1.49
N GLY A 50 -7.22 -1.05 -0.66
CA GLY A 50 -8.05 0.11 -0.93
C GLY A 50 -7.27 1.44 -1.02
N TYR A 51 -6.07 1.49 -0.43
CA TYR A 51 -5.18 2.65 -0.51
C TYR A 51 -4.21 2.64 -1.69
N SER A 52 -4.21 1.56 -2.48
CA SER A 52 -3.26 1.42 -3.57
C SER A 52 -3.48 2.50 -4.64
N ALA A 53 -2.50 3.39 -4.79
CA ALA A 53 -2.58 4.53 -5.68
C ALA A 53 -1.23 4.81 -6.37
N PRO A 54 -1.24 5.21 -7.66
CA PRO A 54 -0.02 5.56 -8.36
C PRO A 54 0.64 6.77 -7.72
N TRP A 55 1.95 6.67 -7.48
CA TRP A 55 2.73 7.82 -7.00
C TRP A 55 2.75 8.96 -8.03
N ALA A 56 2.69 8.65 -9.33
CA ALA A 56 2.63 9.62 -10.43
C ALA A 56 1.22 10.22 -10.63
N GLY A 57 0.72 10.95 -9.63
CA GLY A 57 -0.55 11.67 -9.71
C GLY A 57 -0.48 12.94 -10.58
N PRO A 58 -1.61 13.41 -11.16
CA PRO A 58 -1.64 14.59 -12.03
C PRO A 58 -1.18 15.89 -11.34
N GLY A 59 -1.35 15.99 -10.02
CA GLY A 59 -0.86 17.13 -9.24
C GLY A 59 0.62 17.06 -8.83
N VAL A 60 1.31 15.94 -9.10
CA VAL A 60 2.69 15.73 -8.65
C VAL A 60 3.69 16.67 -9.29
N PRO A 61 3.64 17.01 -10.60
CA PRO A 61 4.60 17.95 -11.18
C PRO A 61 4.59 19.32 -10.48
N LEU A 62 3.41 19.87 -10.20
CA LEU A 62 3.27 21.13 -9.47
C LEU A 62 3.77 21.02 -8.02
N LYS A 63 3.44 19.91 -7.35
CA LYS A 63 3.96 19.63 -5.99
C LYS A 63 5.48 19.47 -5.99
N ALA A 64 6.07 18.83 -7.00
CA ALA A 64 7.50 18.61 -7.11
C ALA A 64 8.25 19.94 -7.24
N ILE A 65 7.78 20.87 -8.09
CA ILE A 65 8.33 22.22 -8.19
C ILE A 65 8.26 22.92 -6.82
N LYS A 66 7.10 22.87 -6.15
CA LYS A 66 6.96 23.45 -4.81
C LYS A 66 7.94 22.84 -3.80
N TRP A 67 8.07 21.51 -3.78
CA TRP A 67 8.97 20.79 -2.88
C TRP A 67 10.44 21.10 -3.13
N LEU A 68 10.85 21.29 -4.38
CA LEU A 68 12.20 21.72 -4.72
C LEU A 68 12.53 23.13 -4.23
N LEU A 69 11.53 23.97 -3.95
CA LEU A 69 11.72 25.33 -3.44
C LEU A 69 11.58 25.44 -1.91
N MET A 70 11.16 24.37 -1.23
CA MET A 70 11.00 24.38 0.23
C MET A 70 12.35 24.43 0.97
N ARG A 71 12.36 24.95 2.19
CA ARG A 71 13.54 24.89 3.08
C ARG A 71 13.81 23.47 3.55
N HIS A 72 12.76 22.75 3.94
CA HIS A 72 12.79 21.33 4.29
C HIS A 72 12.12 20.54 3.16
N ARG A 73 12.93 20.07 2.21
CA ARG A 73 12.45 19.49 0.95
C ARG A 73 12.18 17.99 1.12
N PRO A 74 10.97 17.50 0.85
CA PRO A 74 10.71 16.06 0.80
C PRO A 74 11.24 15.42 -0.49
N LEU A 75 11.61 16.22 -1.50
CA LEU A 75 12.19 15.79 -2.76
C LEU A 75 13.62 16.34 -2.88
N VAL A 76 14.60 15.44 -3.02
CA VAL A 76 16.01 15.79 -3.21
C VAL A 76 16.44 15.34 -4.60
N ILE A 77 16.80 16.31 -5.44
CA ILE A 77 17.40 16.06 -6.75
C ILE A 77 18.84 16.58 -6.68
N ARG A 78 19.81 15.68 -6.85
CA ARG A 78 21.22 16.06 -6.92
C ARG A 78 21.47 16.73 -8.28
N PRO A 79 22.15 17.88 -8.35
CA PRO A 79 22.37 18.63 -9.58
C PRO A 79 23.50 18.02 -10.44
N HIS A 80 23.52 16.68 -10.58
CA HIS A 80 24.44 16.00 -11.49
C HIS A 80 23.66 15.59 -12.75
N LEU A 81 24.27 15.79 -13.92
CA LEU A 81 23.72 15.36 -15.20
C LEU A 81 23.82 13.83 -15.29
N ASP A 82 22.75 13.15 -14.89
CA ASP A 82 22.52 11.73 -15.13
C ASP A 82 21.42 11.57 -16.18
N MET A 83 21.80 11.10 -17.37
CA MET A 83 20.86 10.86 -18.48
C MET A 83 19.83 9.78 -18.13
N GLY A 84 20.18 8.83 -17.26
CA GLY A 84 19.26 7.84 -16.72
C GLY A 84 18.17 8.50 -15.86
N MET A 85 18.57 9.38 -14.94
CA MET A 85 17.65 10.15 -14.11
C MET A 85 16.74 11.06 -14.94
N LEU A 86 17.27 11.74 -15.96
CA LEU A 86 16.47 12.59 -16.86
C LEU A 86 15.44 11.76 -17.64
N ARG A 87 15.86 10.63 -18.23
CA ARG A 87 14.96 9.74 -18.97
C ARG A 87 13.86 9.19 -18.07
N TRP A 88 14.20 8.74 -16.87
CA TRP A 88 13.23 8.26 -15.89
C TRP A 88 12.29 9.39 -15.44
N GLY A 89 12.81 10.59 -15.16
CA GLY A 89 12.01 11.74 -14.77
C GLY A 89 10.99 12.14 -15.84
N LEU A 90 11.39 12.17 -17.11
CA LEU A 90 10.48 12.40 -18.23
C LEU A 90 9.43 11.29 -18.35
N ALA A 91 9.82 10.01 -18.17
CA ALA A 91 8.88 8.89 -18.17
C ALA A 91 7.87 8.96 -17.02
N MET A 92 8.31 9.38 -15.83
CA MET A 92 7.45 9.63 -14.68
C MET A 92 6.48 10.77 -14.96
N LEU A 93 6.95 11.92 -15.45
CA LEU A 93 6.11 13.08 -15.78
C LEU A 93 5.06 12.75 -16.83
N ARG A 94 5.39 11.91 -17.82
CA ARG A 94 4.41 11.41 -18.80
C ARG A 94 3.29 10.58 -18.18
N ASN A 95 3.48 10.01 -16.99
CA ASN A 95 2.45 9.30 -16.23
C ASN A 95 1.61 10.19 -15.32
N CYS A 96 2.03 11.43 -15.07
CA CYS A 96 1.31 12.41 -14.24
C CYS A 96 0.12 13.05 -15.00
N THR A 97 -0.74 12.25 -15.63
CA THR A 97 -1.97 12.71 -16.27
C THR A 97 -3.18 11.99 -15.68
N ALA A 98 -4.36 12.62 -15.67
CA ALA A 98 -5.57 12.03 -15.09
C ALA A 98 -5.94 10.68 -15.74
N ALA A 99 -5.87 10.60 -17.07
CA ALA A 99 -6.17 9.37 -17.82
C ALA A 99 -5.22 8.22 -17.46
N ARG A 100 -3.90 8.49 -17.34
CA ARG A 100 -2.94 7.45 -16.94
C ARG A 100 -3.05 7.09 -15.47
N TYR A 101 -3.36 8.06 -14.61
CA TYR A 101 -3.62 7.83 -13.21
C TYR A 101 -4.78 6.85 -13.01
N GLU A 102 -5.90 7.04 -13.72
CA GLU A 102 -7.06 6.12 -13.66
C GLU A 102 -6.68 4.69 -14.09
N ILE A 103 -5.99 4.54 -15.22
CA ILE A 103 -5.54 3.22 -15.72
C ILE A 103 -4.61 2.54 -14.72
N ASN A 104 -3.61 3.28 -14.21
CA ASN A 104 -2.61 2.74 -13.31
C ASN A 104 -3.22 2.39 -11.95
N LYS A 105 -4.10 3.24 -11.41
CA LYS A 105 -4.78 2.99 -10.14
C LYS A 105 -5.60 1.70 -10.20
N ARG A 106 -6.39 1.52 -11.27
CA ARG A 106 -7.16 0.28 -11.49
C ARG A 106 -6.29 -0.98 -11.59
N ARG A 107 -5.10 -0.88 -12.19
CA ARG A 107 -4.16 -2.02 -12.25
C ARG A 107 -3.58 -2.32 -10.87
N MET A 108 -3.21 -1.29 -10.13
CA MET A 108 -2.63 -1.41 -8.80
C MET A 108 -3.64 -1.96 -7.78
N VAL A 109 -4.88 -1.48 -7.78
CA VAL A 109 -5.95 -1.98 -6.90
C VAL A 109 -6.21 -3.47 -7.17
N ARG A 110 -6.39 -3.88 -8.43
CA ARG A 110 -6.59 -5.30 -8.78
C ARG A 110 -5.43 -6.20 -8.33
N LEU A 111 -4.19 -5.76 -8.50
CA LEU A 111 -3.03 -6.53 -8.04
C LEU A 111 -2.97 -6.61 -6.51
N ALA A 112 -3.28 -5.52 -5.82
CA ALA A 112 -3.26 -5.48 -4.36
C ALA A 112 -4.36 -6.34 -3.75
N GLU A 113 -5.59 -6.29 -4.30
CA GLU A 113 -6.70 -7.17 -3.91
C GLU A 113 -6.33 -8.63 -4.10
N TYR A 114 -5.77 -8.99 -5.27
CA TYR A 114 -5.28 -10.34 -5.53
C TYR A 114 -4.21 -10.77 -4.53
N SER A 115 -3.26 -9.89 -4.21
CA SER A 115 -2.20 -10.16 -3.24
C SER A 115 -2.76 -10.43 -1.84
N ARG A 116 -3.75 -9.65 -1.39
CA ARG A 116 -4.45 -9.88 -0.12
C ARG A 116 -5.17 -11.22 -0.13
N ASP A 117 -5.89 -11.54 -1.20
CA ASP A 117 -6.63 -12.79 -1.29
C ASP A 117 -5.68 -14.00 -1.31
N ARG A 118 -4.51 -13.89 -1.97
CA ARG A 118 -3.44 -14.90 -1.88
C ARG A 118 -2.88 -15.04 -0.46
N LEU A 119 -2.73 -13.93 0.27
CA LEU A 119 -2.26 -13.98 1.66
C LEU A 119 -3.27 -14.71 2.55
N ARG A 120 -4.57 -14.46 2.37
CA ARG A 120 -5.65 -15.18 3.06
C ARG A 120 -5.60 -16.67 2.77
N GLU A 121 -5.54 -17.05 1.49
CA GLU A 121 -5.44 -18.46 1.10
C GLU A 121 -4.18 -19.12 1.66
N LEU A 122 -3.04 -18.41 1.66
CA LEU A 122 -1.80 -18.93 2.22
C LEU A 122 -2.00 -19.23 3.70
N ARG A 123 -2.49 -18.26 4.48
CA ARG A 123 -2.76 -18.42 5.91
C ARG A 123 -3.71 -19.59 6.18
N ASP A 124 -4.79 -19.69 5.42
CA ASP A 124 -5.80 -20.75 5.59
C ASP A 124 -5.22 -22.15 5.27
N ASN A 125 -4.32 -22.24 4.30
CA ASN A 125 -3.70 -23.51 3.89
C ASN A 125 -2.57 -23.95 4.81
N THR A 126 -1.78 -23.02 5.35
CA THR A 126 -0.61 -23.34 6.17
C THR A 126 -0.88 -23.31 7.67
N GLY A 127 -1.92 -22.59 8.11
CA GLY A 127 -2.22 -22.37 9.52
C GLY A 127 -1.21 -21.46 10.23
N ILE A 128 -0.45 -20.64 9.49
CA ILE A 128 0.50 -19.69 10.09
C ILE A 128 -0.23 -18.58 10.85
N HIS A 129 0.39 -18.12 11.93
CA HIS A 129 -0.04 -16.97 12.71
C HIS A 129 1.15 -16.03 12.89
N TYR A 130 0.92 -14.74 12.64
CA TYR A 130 1.97 -13.71 12.55
C TYR A 130 1.49 -12.38 13.12
N ASP A 131 0.71 -12.44 14.21
CA ASP A 131 0.00 -11.29 14.78
C ASP A 131 -0.92 -10.58 13.76
N GLU A 132 -1.55 -11.36 12.88
CA GLU A 132 -2.47 -10.84 11.89
C GLU A 132 -3.74 -10.25 12.53
N ARG A 133 -4.22 -9.13 11.99
CA ARG A 133 -5.50 -8.51 12.36
C ARG A 133 -6.30 -8.17 11.12
N VAL A 134 -7.48 -8.77 11.01
CA VAL A 134 -8.40 -8.60 9.88
C VAL A 134 -9.59 -7.72 10.31
N GLN A 135 -9.29 -6.50 10.76
CA GLN A 135 -10.29 -5.57 11.30
C GLN A 135 -10.54 -4.35 10.39
N GLY A 136 -9.84 -4.26 9.26
CA GLY A 136 -9.91 -3.11 8.36
C GLY A 136 -9.04 -1.93 8.79
N THR A 137 -9.07 -0.89 7.98
CA THR A 137 -8.37 0.38 8.22
C THR A 137 -9.38 1.52 8.22
N LEU A 138 -9.34 2.37 9.25
CA LEU A 138 -10.13 3.59 9.33
C LEU A 138 -9.24 4.82 9.15
N GLN A 139 -9.39 5.51 8.02
CA GLN A 139 -8.73 6.81 7.81
C GLN A 139 -9.61 7.94 8.31
N LEU A 140 -9.05 8.78 9.16
CA LEU A 140 -9.71 9.96 9.71
C LEU A 140 -9.38 11.21 8.90
N PHE A 141 -10.40 12.04 8.66
CA PHE A 141 -10.25 13.34 8.02
C PHE A 141 -10.40 14.45 9.05
N ARG A 142 -9.43 15.39 9.04
CA ARG A 142 -9.41 16.51 10.00
C ARG A 142 -10.32 17.66 9.59
N THR A 143 -10.64 17.78 8.32
CA THR A 143 -11.42 18.90 7.76
C THR A 143 -12.50 18.41 6.82
N GLN A 144 -13.62 19.13 6.74
CA GLN A 144 -14.73 18.79 5.85
C GLN A 144 -14.28 18.73 4.39
N ARG A 145 -13.43 19.67 3.97
CA ARG A 145 -12.82 19.68 2.64
C ARG A 145 -12.10 18.38 2.29
N GLN A 146 -11.40 17.76 3.23
CA GLN A 146 -10.73 16.48 2.99
C GLN A 146 -11.74 15.35 2.81
N LEU A 147 -12.77 15.30 3.66
CA LEU A 147 -13.85 14.32 3.57
C LEU A 147 -14.64 14.44 2.26
N ASP A 148 -14.98 15.65 1.85
CA ASP A 148 -15.69 15.92 0.58
C ASP A 148 -14.85 15.51 -0.64
N ALA A 149 -13.52 15.60 -0.54
CA ALA A 149 -12.60 15.23 -1.62
C ALA A 149 -12.47 13.71 -1.84
N VAL A 150 -12.97 12.88 -0.92
CA VAL A 150 -12.90 11.41 -0.98
C VAL A 150 -13.75 10.83 -2.13
N GLY A 151 -14.67 11.62 -2.69
CA GLY A 151 -15.56 11.19 -3.78
C GLY A 151 -14.82 10.61 -5.01
N ALA A 152 -13.67 11.18 -5.38
CA ALA A 152 -12.88 10.69 -6.51
C ALA A 152 -12.24 9.33 -6.20
N ASP A 153 -11.75 9.13 -4.97
CA ASP A 153 -11.12 7.88 -4.56
C ASP A 153 -12.16 6.76 -4.41
N THR A 154 -13.28 7.06 -3.76
CA THR A 154 -14.39 6.11 -3.57
C THR A 154 -15.11 5.74 -4.86
N ALA A 155 -15.14 6.62 -5.87
CA ALA A 155 -15.65 6.27 -7.19
C ALA A 155 -14.83 5.13 -7.83
N ILE A 156 -13.51 5.12 -7.63
CA ILE A 156 -12.63 4.05 -8.15
C ILE A 156 -12.84 2.78 -7.36
N LEU A 157 -12.87 2.86 -6.02
CA LEU A 157 -13.16 1.71 -5.16
C LEU A 157 -14.49 1.04 -5.53
N ARG A 158 -15.54 1.85 -5.73
CA ARG A 158 -16.86 1.36 -6.15
C ARG A 158 -16.81 0.65 -7.51
N ARG A 159 -16.08 1.19 -8.48
CA ARG A 159 -15.93 0.60 -9.82
C ARG A 159 -15.15 -0.72 -9.80
N ASP A 160 -14.16 -0.82 -8.93
CA ASP A 160 -13.32 -2.00 -8.79
C ASP A 160 -13.88 -3.02 -7.76
N GLY A 161 -15.08 -2.78 -7.22
CA GLY A 161 -15.77 -3.70 -6.33
C GLY A 161 -15.18 -3.78 -4.91
N VAL A 162 -14.32 -2.84 -4.54
CA VAL A 162 -13.72 -2.77 -3.21
C VAL A 162 -14.76 -2.26 -2.22
N ARG A 163 -14.99 -3.01 -1.13
CA ARG A 163 -15.90 -2.60 -0.07
C ARG A 163 -15.29 -1.43 0.71
N PHE A 164 -16.06 -0.36 0.88
CA PHE A 164 -15.69 0.79 1.71
C PHE A 164 -16.95 1.43 2.31
N GLU A 165 -16.77 2.18 3.39
CA GLU A 165 -17.84 2.93 4.05
C GLU A 165 -17.33 4.35 4.37
N VAL A 166 -18.06 5.37 3.93
CA VAL A 166 -17.78 6.76 4.34
C VAL A 166 -18.57 7.01 5.62
N LEU A 167 -17.85 7.27 6.71
CA LEU A 167 -18.42 7.45 8.03
C LEU A 167 -18.42 8.93 8.39
N ASP A 168 -19.53 9.37 9.00
CA ASP A 168 -19.53 10.60 9.77
C ASP A 168 -18.74 10.42 11.08
N ARG A 169 -18.59 11.51 11.83
CA ARG A 169 -17.86 11.50 13.10
C ARG A 169 -18.38 10.43 14.06
N ASP A 170 -19.69 10.32 14.21
CA ASP A 170 -20.31 9.38 15.14
C ASP A 170 -20.14 7.93 14.64
N GLY A 171 -20.14 7.70 13.33
CA GLY A 171 -19.79 6.42 12.72
C GLY A 171 -18.36 5.99 13.02
N CYS A 172 -17.39 6.90 12.93
CA CYS A 172 -16.01 6.61 13.33
C CYS A 172 -15.91 6.22 14.81
N ILE A 173 -16.62 6.92 15.71
CA ILE A 173 -16.62 6.63 17.15
C ILE A 173 -17.30 5.30 17.46
N ARG A 174 -18.39 4.97 16.75
CA ARG A 174 -19.02 3.64 16.87
C ARG A 174 -18.07 2.52 16.47
N HIS A 175 -17.21 2.76 15.47
CA HIS A 175 -16.22 1.77 15.02
C HIS A 175 -15.00 1.69 15.96
N GLU A 176 -14.45 2.83 16.39
CA GLU A 176 -13.34 2.93 17.34
C GLU A 176 -13.71 3.87 18.52
N PRO A 177 -14.24 3.33 19.63
CA PRO A 177 -14.72 4.12 20.77
C PRO A 177 -13.66 5.01 21.42
N ALA A 178 -12.37 4.70 21.30
CA ALA A 178 -11.31 5.55 21.85
C ALA A 178 -11.28 6.94 21.19
N LEU A 179 -11.83 7.09 19.98
CA LEU A 179 -11.93 8.37 19.28
C LEU A 179 -12.83 9.39 19.96
N GLU A 180 -13.73 8.97 20.86
CA GLU A 180 -14.55 9.91 21.66
C GLU A 180 -13.66 10.90 22.42
N ARG A 181 -12.48 10.47 22.87
CA ARG A 181 -11.52 11.30 23.63
C ARG A 181 -10.90 12.43 22.81
N VAL A 182 -11.06 12.41 21.49
CA VAL A 182 -10.48 13.36 20.53
C VAL A 182 -11.49 13.77 19.46
N ARG A 183 -12.77 13.75 19.82
CA ARG A 183 -13.93 13.98 18.93
C ARG A 183 -13.80 15.26 18.10
N GLU A 184 -13.17 16.29 18.65
CA GLU A 184 -12.95 17.59 18.02
C GLU A 184 -11.86 17.60 16.94
N LYS A 185 -11.01 16.56 16.86
CA LYS A 185 -9.86 16.51 15.94
C LYS A 185 -10.18 16.00 14.54
N PHE A 186 -11.39 15.48 14.32
CA PHE A 186 -11.82 14.92 13.04
C PHE A 186 -13.30 15.21 12.74
N VAL A 187 -13.66 15.07 11.47
CA VAL A 187 -15.01 15.34 10.96
C VAL A 187 -15.72 14.08 10.45
N GLY A 188 -14.97 13.03 10.16
CA GLY A 188 -15.45 11.75 9.64
C GLY A 188 -14.29 10.89 9.14
N GLY A 189 -14.60 9.82 8.42
CA GLY A 189 -13.58 8.87 7.98
C GLY A 189 -13.99 8.00 6.81
N LEU A 190 -13.01 7.28 6.28
CA LEU A 190 -13.19 6.23 5.27
C LEU A 190 -12.76 4.91 5.90
N LEU A 191 -13.71 3.99 6.03
CA LEU A 191 -13.48 2.64 6.52
C LEU A 191 -13.30 1.69 5.34
N LEU A 192 -12.21 0.92 5.37
CA LEU A 192 -11.90 -0.16 4.43
C LEU A 192 -11.87 -1.47 5.22
N PRO A 193 -13.01 -2.18 5.33
CA PRO A 193 -13.12 -3.37 6.19
C PRO A 193 -12.35 -4.57 5.65
N GLY A 194 -11.90 -4.52 4.39
CA GLY A 194 -11.11 -5.58 3.76
C GLY A 194 -9.60 -5.44 4.00
N ASP A 195 -9.13 -4.36 4.61
CA ASP A 195 -7.72 -4.14 4.92
C ASP A 195 -7.31 -4.92 6.17
N GLU A 196 -6.02 -5.23 6.30
CA GLU A 196 -5.48 -6.06 7.38
C GLU A 196 -4.13 -5.51 7.85
N THR A 197 -3.67 -5.96 9.02
CA THR A 197 -2.30 -5.76 9.48
C THR A 197 -1.66 -7.08 9.86
N GLY A 198 -0.33 -7.16 9.89
CA GLY A 198 0.38 -8.27 10.52
C GLY A 198 1.88 -8.04 10.64
N ASP A 199 2.51 -8.76 11.57
CA ASP A 199 3.96 -8.70 11.78
C ASP A 199 4.68 -9.51 10.69
N CYS A 200 5.37 -8.80 9.81
CA CYS A 200 6.10 -9.39 8.71
C CYS A 200 7.34 -10.20 9.12
N PHE A 201 7.84 -10.05 10.34
CA PHE A 201 8.93 -10.87 10.86
C PHE A 201 8.43 -12.21 11.41
N LEU A 202 7.20 -12.26 11.93
CA LEU A 202 6.56 -13.50 12.41
C LEU A 202 5.91 -14.32 11.28
N PHE A 203 5.73 -13.72 10.10
CA PHE A 203 5.13 -14.33 8.90
C PHE A 203 5.96 -15.47 8.30
#